data_AF-A0AAD4M413-F1
#
_entry.id   AF-A0AAD4M413-F1
#
_cell.length_a   1.000
_cell.length_b   1.000
_cell.length_c   1.000
_cell.angle_alpha   90.00
_cell.angle_beta   90.00
_cell.angle_gamma   90.00
#
_symmetry.space_group_name_H-M   'P 1'
#
loop_
_entity.id
_entity.type
_entity.pdbx_description
1 polymer ?
#
loop_
_entity_poly.entity_id
_entity_poly.type
_entity_poly.pdbx_seq_one_letter_code
_entity_poly.pdbx_strand_id
1 'polypeptide(L)'
;MRFKPRSLLYYNGHLMKINAHTAIVGDTVVLVPYRTEHVETYHTWMQNPQLRDLTASEELTLEEEHAMQQSWQEDEDKLTFIVLARRPLRPPSPDSDEQPSNNGTATTTTTTTEEEDLKLTINDDEDIKSLPMIGDVNLFFKNQRGDPEFEVECEVMIAGSCLPFLFC
;
A
#
# COMPACT_ATOMS: atom_id res chain seq x y z
N MET A 1 16.45 19.64 -5.02
CA MET A 1 16.99 18.85 -6.17
C MET A 1 15.98 18.88 -7.31
N ARG A 2 16.42 18.80 -8.58
CA ARG A 2 15.50 18.69 -9.74
C ARG A 2 15.20 17.21 -10.02
N PHE A 3 13.96 16.78 -9.80
CA PHE A 3 13.48 15.53 -10.40
C PHE A 3 13.51 15.67 -11.93
N LYS A 4 14.24 14.78 -12.60
CA LYS A 4 14.10 14.55 -14.04
C LYS A 4 13.25 13.29 -14.22
N PRO A 5 12.01 13.38 -14.73
CA PRO A 5 11.32 12.17 -15.18
C PRO A 5 12.13 11.55 -16.33
N ARG A 6 12.51 10.28 -16.18
CA ARG A 6 13.10 9.51 -17.28
C ARG A 6 11.98 9.19 -18.28
N SER A 7 12.23 9.49 -19.55
CA SER A 7 11.46 9.08 -20.73
C SER A 7 9.94 9.22 -20.63
N LEU A 8 9.41 10.32 -21.19
CA LEU A 8 8.07 10.29 -21.79
C LEU A 8 8.09 9.26 -22.94
N LEU A 9 7.63 8.04 -22.69
CA LEU A 9 7.23 7.14 -23.75
C LEU A 9 5.87 7.62 -24.26
N TYR A 10 5.84 8.11 -25.50
CA TYR A 10 4.58 8.36 -26.21
C TYR A 10 3.88 7.01 -26.45
N TYR A 11 2.98 6.64 -25.53
CA TYR A 11 2.09 5.50 -25.70
C TYR A 11 1.07 5.81 -26.79
N ASN A 12 1.23 5.17 -27.95
CA ASN A 12 0.25 5.19 -29.03
C ASN A 12 -0.67 3.97 -28.89
N GLY A 13 -1.89 4.19 -28.37
CA GLY A 13 -3.01 3.23 -28.44
C GLY A 13 -3.29 2.41 -27.17
N HIS A 14 -4.54 2.53 -26.69
CA HIS A 14 -5.35 1.51 -25.99
C HIS A 14 -4.61 0.46 -25.15
N LEU A 15 -4.30 0.80 -23.90
CA LEU A 15 -4.02 -0.13 -22.78
C LEU A 15 -3.62 0.69 -21.53
N MET A 16 -4.56 1.00 -20.63
CA MET A 16 -4.24 1.66 -19.35
C MET A 16 -3.74 0.71 -18.26
N LYS A 17 -3.12 -0.43 -18.60
CA LYS A 17 -2.50 -1.37 -17.63
C LYS A 17 -1.19 -0.85 -17.02
N ILE A 18 -1.09 0.47 -16.79
CA ILE A 18 0.10 1.16 -16.26
C ILE A 18 0.36 0.86 -14.77
N ASN A 19 -0.69 0.53 -14.02
CA ASN A 19 -0.55 0.07 -12.63
C ASN A 19 0.04 -1.35 -12.56
N ALA A 20 -0.18 -2.24 -13.53
CA ALA A 20 0.01 -3.69 -13.40
C ALA A 20 1.39 -4.18 -12.91
N HIS A 21 2.44 -3.35 -13.02
CA HIS A 21 3.80 -3.62 -12.54
C HIS A 21 4.39 -2.44 -11.72
N THR A 22 3.52 -1.58 -11.17
CA THR A 22 3.90 -0.34 -10.49
C THR A 22 3.40 -0.36 -9.05
N ALA A 23 4.32 -0.44 -8.09
CA ALA A 23 4.05 -0.14 -6.69
C ALA A 23 4.37 1.34 -6.39
N ILE A 24 3.53 2.01 -5.60
CA ILE A 24 3.73 3.39 -5.16
C ILE A 24 4.06 3.36 -3.66
N VAL A 25 5.32 3.61 -3.31
CA VAL A 25 5.81 3.58 -1.93
C VAL A 25 5.71 4.97 -1.31
N GLY A 26 4.89 5.10 -0.27
CA GLY A 26 4.84 6.27 0.61
C GLY A 26 5.52 6.02 1.97
N ASP A 27 5.43 7.00 2.86
CA ASP A 27 6.04 6.93 4.19
C ASP A 27 5.27 6.01 5.15
N THR A 28 3.93 6.03 5.07
CA THR A 28 2.99 5.29 5.95
C THR A 28 2.17 4.22 5.24
N VAL A 29 2.19 4.19 3.90
CA VAL A 29 1.44 3.23 3.08
C VAL A 29 2.24 2.84 1.83
N VAL A 30 1.95 1.66 1.29
CA VAL A 30 2.37 1.24 -0.05
C VAL A 30 1.11 0.90 -0.84
N LEU A 31 0.98 1.43 -2.06
CA LEU A 31 -0.07 1.04 -3.00
C LEU A 31 0.49 0.00 -3.96
N VAL A 32 -0.14 -1.17 -4.03
CA VAL A 32 0.22 -2.25 -4.96
C VAL A 32 -0.94 -2.54 -5.92
N PRO A 33 -0.70 -3.10 -7.11
CA PRO A 33 -1.79 -3.42 -8.04
C PRO A 33 -2.70 -4.49 -7.44
N TYR A 34 -4.02 -4.38 -7.63
CA TYR A 34 -4.93 -5.46 -7.25
C TYR A 34 -4.60 -6.73 -8.07
N ARG A 35 -4.62 -7.88 -7.39
CA ARG A 35 -4.14 -9.18 -7.87
C ARG A 35 -4.92 -10.28 -7.19
N THR A 36 -4.91 -11.47 -7.79
CA THR A 36 -5.61 -12.67 -7.31
C THR A 36 -5.24 -13.05 -5.87
N GLU A 37 -4.00 -12.83 -5.43
CA GLU A 37 -3.54 -13.08 -4.06
C GLU A 37 -4.22 -12.22 -2.98
N HIS A 38 -4.82 -11.09 -3.35
CA HIS A 38 -5.54 -10.20 -2.44
C HIS A 38 -7.03 -10.56 -2.28
N VAL A 39 -7.57 -11.40 -3.18
CA VAL A 39 -9.03 -11.65 -3.31
C VAL A 39 -9.62 -12.28 -2.05
N GLU A 40 -8.94 -13.25 -1.42
CA GLU A 40 -9.44 -13.88 -0.18
C GLU A 40 -9.59 -12.88 0.98
N THR A 41 -8.66 -11.91 1.08
CA THR A 41 -8.72 -10.87 2.11
C THR A 41 -9.81 -9.85 1.79
N TYR A 42 -9.94 -9.45 0.52
CA TYR A 42 -11.01 -8.54 0.07
C TYR A 42 -12.41 -9.14 0.26
N HIS A 43 -12.60 -10.41 -0.14
CA HIS A 43 -13.83 -11.16 0.06
C HIS A 43 -14.19 -11.27 1.56
N THR A 44 -13.19 -11.47 2.43
CA THR A 44 -13.38 -11.46 3.90
C THR A 44 -13.89 -10.10 4.40
N TRP A 45 -13.45 -8.99 3.81
CA TRP A 45 -13.99 -7.66 4.11
C TRP A 45 -15.44 -7.50 3.62
N MET A 46 -15.76 -8.00 2.42
CA MET A 46 -17.12 -7.95 1.85
C MET A 46 -18.13 -8.85 2.59
N GLN A 47 -17.69 -9.72 3.51
CA GLN A 47 -18.58 -10.39 4.47
C GLN A 47 -19.18 -9.42 5.53
N ASN A 48 -18.68 -8.19 5.65
CA ASN A 48 -19.23 -7.19 6.58
C ASN A 48 -20.32 -6.32 5.89
N PRO A 49 -21.60 -6.44 6.30
CA PRO A 49 -22.68 -5.67 5.68
C PRO A 49 -22.51 -4.15 5.80
N GLN A 50 -21.97 -3.66 6.93
CA GLN A 50 -21.76 -2.22 7.12
C GLN A 50 -20.70 -1.66 6.17
N LEU A 51 -19.68 -2.47 5.84
CA LEU A 51 -18.66 -2.05 4.90
C LEU A 51 -19.25 -2.01 3.48
N ARG A 52 -19.97 -3.06 3.08
CA ARG A 52 -20.69 -3.12 1.78
C ARG A 52 -21.66 -1.96 1.60
N ASP A 53 -22.46 -1.63 2.62
CA ASP A 53 -23.40 -0.50 2.57
C ASP A 53 -22.68 0.84 2.35
N LEU A 54 -21.48 1.01 2.92
CA LEU A 54 -20.65 2.21 2.76
C LEU A 54 -19.91 2.26 1.41
N THR A 55 -19.61 1.11 0.80
CA THR A 55 -18.94 0.99 -0.50
C THR A 55 -19.90 0.70 -1.66
N ALA A 56 -21.22 0.74 -1.40
CA ALA A 56 -22.27 0.36 -2.33
C ALA A 56 -22.02 -1.01 -3.05
N SER A 57 -21.36 -1.94 -2.36
CA SER A 57 -20.92 -3.23 -2.92
C SER A 57 -21.93 -4.35 -2.66
N GLU A 58 -22.07 -5.27 -3.61
CA GLU A 58 -22.92 -6.45 -3.47
C GLU A 58 -22.22 -7.58 -2.69
N GLU A 59 -22.99 -8.53 -2.15
CA GLU A 59 -22.43 -9.74 -1.55
C GLU A 59 -22.20 -10.78 -2.65
N LEU A 60 -20.94 -11.10 -2.92
CA LEU A 60 -20.52 -12.06 -3.93
C LEU A 60 -19.88 -13.30 -3.31
N THR A 61 -19.95 -14.43 -4.01
CA THR A 61 -19.14 -15.61 -3.69
C THR A 61 -17.66 -15.37 -4.04
N LEU A 62 -16.76 -16.16 -3.44
CA LEU A 62 -15.32 -16.06 -3.72
C LEU A 62 -14.98 -16.28 -5.21
N GLU A 63 -15.74 -17.12 -5.92
CA GLU A 63 -15.57 -17.35 -7.36
C GLU A 63 -15.97 -16.12 -8.20
N GLU A 64 -17.06 -15.46 -7.82
CA GLU A 64 -17.50 -14.20 -8.44
C GLU A 64 -16.53 -13.05 -8.16
N GLU A 65 -15.95 -12.97 -6.96
CA GLU A 65 -14.89 -12.01 -6.62
C GLU A 65 -13.63 -12.23 -7.47
N HIS A 66 -13.24 -13.48 -7.73
CA HIS A 66 -12.15 -13.78 -8.67
C HIS A 66 -12.47 -13.34 -10.11
N ALA A 67 -13.69 -13.55 -10.58
CA ALA A 67 -14.13 -13.10 -11.90
C ALA A 67 -14.17 -11.56 -12.01
N MET A 68 -14.62 -10.88 -10.95
CA MET A 68 -14.66 -9.41 -10.90
C MET A 68 -13.26 -8.78 -10.73
N GLN A 69 -12.35 -9.42 -9.99
CA GLN A 69 -10.95 -9.02 -9.94
C GLN A 69 -10.31 -9.08 -11.33
N GLN A 70 -10.59 -10.13 -12.10
CA GLN A 70 -10.08 -10.27 -13.47
C GLN A 70 -10.62 -9.16 -14.38
N SER A 71 -11.94 -8.91 -14.37
CA SER A 71 -12.51 -7.85 -15.21
C SER A 71 -11.96 -6.46 -14.88
N TRP A 72 -11.80 -6.11 -13.59
CA TRP A 72 -11.18 -4.86 -13.16
C TRP A 72 -9.68 -4.74 -13.44
N GLN A 73 -8.98 -5.87 -13.61
CA GLN A 73 -7.57 -5.89 -14.02
C GLN A 73 -7.41 -5.70 -15.54
N GLU A 74 -8.47 -5.96 -16.31
CA GLU A 74 -8.48 -5.81 -17.76
C GLU A 74 -9.14 -4.52 -18.25
N ASP A 75 -9.91 -3.86 -17.40
CA ASP A 75 -10.54 -2.56 -17.62
C ASP A 75 -9.52 -1.48 -18.05
N GLU A 76 -9.84 -0.76 -19.13
CA GLU A 76 -9.00 0.33 -19.65
C GLU A 76 -9.34 1.69 -19.01
N ASP A 77 -10.47 1.83 -18.33
CA ASP A 77 -10.92 3.06 -17.70
C ASP A 77 -10.93 2.97 -16.15
N LYS A 78 -10.40 1.86 -15.58
CA LYS A 78 -10.23 1.68 -14.13
C LYS A 78 -8.80 1.32 -13.75
N LEU A 79 -8.29 1.90 -12.65
CA LEU A 79 -7.10 1.39 -11.95
C LEU A 79 -7.47 1.06 -10.50
N THR A 80 -7.23 -0.18 -10.10
CA THR A 80 -7.42 -0.63 -8.71
C THR A 80 -6.05 -0.85 -8.05
N PHE A 81 -5.85 -0.25 -6.88
CA PHE A 81 -4.70 -0.48 -6.01
C PHE A 81 -5.15 -0.99 -4.64
N ILE A 82 -4.40 -1.93 -4.08
CA ILE A 82 -4.52 -2.33 -2.67
C ILE A 82 -3.63 -1.43 -1.81
N VAL A 83 -4.18 -0.97 -0.68
CA VAL A 83 -3.47 -0.19 0.33
C VAL A 83 -2.88 -1.12 1.38
N LEU A 84 -1.56 -1.12 1.48
CA LEU A 84 -0.79 -1.83 2.50
C LEU A 84 -0.27 -0.83 3.53
N ALA A 85 -0.41 -1.11 4.83
CA ALA A 85 0.10 -0.22 5.87
C ALA A 85 1.61 -0.42 6.08
N ARG A 86 2.37 0.68 6.08
CA ARG A 86 3.79 0.72 6.40
C ARG A 86 3.99 1.39 7.75
N ARG A 87 4.76 0.77 8.65
CA ARG A 87 5.12 1.42 9.92
C ARG A 87 5.99 2.66 9.60
N PRO A 88 5.65 3.87 10.07
CA PRO A 88 6.51 5.03 9.89
C PRO A 88 7.85 4.79 10.57
N LEU A 89 8.93 5.31 9.97
CA LEU A 89 10.24 5.33 10.59
C LEU A 89 10.12 6.10 11.92
N ARG A 90 10.36 5.42 13.05
CA ARG A 90 10.37 6.07 14.36
C ARG A 90 11.48 7.13 14.33
N PRO A 91 11.21 8.40 14.71
CA PRO A 91 12.29 9.37 14.85
C PRO A 91 13.28 8.87 15.91
N PRO A 92 14.59 9.06 15.71
CA PRO A 92 15.59 8.67 16.71
C PRO A 92 15.25 9.36 18.04
N SER A 93 15.18 8.59 19.12
CA SER A 93 14.88 9.10 20.46
C SER A 93 15.97 10.08 20.89
N PRO A 94 15.62 11.31 21.32
CA PRO A 94 16.60 12.35 21.69
C PRO A 94 17.19 12.12 23.11
N ASP A 95 17.36 10.87 23.52
CA ASP A 95 17.79 10.47 24.87
C ASP A 95 18.97 9.50 24.77
N SER A 96 20.17 10.03 24.53
CA SER A 96 21.44 9.38 24.85
C SER A 96 22.55 10.40 25.17
N ASP A 97 22.18 11.53 25.78
CA ASP A 97 23.13 12.40 26.48
C ASP A 97 23.40 11.85 27.89
N GLU A 98 24.67 11.93 28.29
CA GLU A 98 25.26 11.20 29.42
C GLU A 98 24.68 11.56 30.80
N GLN A 99 24.59 10.58 31.70
CA GLN A 99 24.66 10.85 33.14
C GLN A 99 25.56 9.83 33.87
N PRO A 100 26.60 10.28 34.61
CA PRO A 100 27.64 9.37 35.12
C PRO A 100 27.38 8.88 36.55
N SER A 101 27.56 7.57 36.80
CA SER A 101 28.02 7.06 38.11
C SER A 101 28.44 5.58 38.13
N ASN A 102 29.73 5.34 38.38
CA ASN A 102 30.36 4.18 39.03
C ASN A 102 29.45 3.50 40.10
N ASN A 103 29.47 2.20 40.46
CA ASN A 103 30.19 0.96 40.07
C ASN A 103 29.40 -0.23 40.70
N GLY A 104 29.61 -1.53 40.41
CA GLY A 104 30.55 -2.19 39.47
C GLY A 104 31.06 -3.54 40.02
N THR A 105 30.62 -4.68 39.46
CA THR A 105 31.20 -6.04 39.65
C THR A 105 30.82 -6.90 38.44
N ALA A 106 31.75 -7.73 37.95
CA ALA A 106 31.74 -8.24 36.58
C ALA A 106 30.85 -9.47 36.34
N THR A 107 30.36 -9.62 35.09
CA THR A 107 30.39 -10.90 34.35
C THR A 107 30.42 -10.63 32.83
N THR A 108 31.61 -10.84 32.26
CA THR A 108 31.92 -11.40 30.93
C THR A 108 31.02 -11.08 29.72
N THR A 109 31.47 -10.09 28.95
CA THR A 109 31.61 -10.05 27.48
C THR A 109 30.95 -11.16 26.64
N THR A 110 30.04 -10.77 25.73
CA THR A 110 30.11 -11.15 24.30
C THR A 110 29.54 -10.02 23.45
N THR A 111 30.33 -9.55 22.50
CA THR A 111 30.05 -8.38 21.63
C THR A 111 29.45 -8.83 20.31
N THR A 112 28.23 -8.39 19.96
CA THR A 112 27.82 -8.16 18.56
C THR A 112 26.62 -7.21 18.45
N THR A 113 26.91 -5.96 18.06
CA THR A 113 26.07 -5.01 17.29
C THR A 113 24.54 -5.14 17.35
N GLU A 114 23.91 -4.26 18.13
CA GLU A 114 22.49 -3.87 18.03
C GLU A 114 22.30 -2.68 17.04
N GLU A 115 23.10 -2.62 15.97
CA GLU A 115 23.12 -1.50 15.00
C GLU A 115 22.49 -1.84 13.63
N GLU A 116 21.77 -2.96 13.52
CA GLU A 116 20.99 -3.33 12.33
C GLU A 116 19.48 -3.02 12.48
N ASP A 117 19.08 -2.01 13.25
CA ASP A 117 17.66 -1.64 13.41
C ASP A 117 17.12 -0.87 12.18
N LEU A 118 17.01 -1.64 11.10
CA LEU A 118 16.19 -1.50 9.91
C LEU A 118 16.11 -0.11 9.28
N LYS A 119 17.17 0.20 8.54
CA LYS A 119 17.04 0.91 7.26
C LYS A 119 16.25 0.03 6.27
N LEU A 120 14.92 -0.04 6.41
CA LEU A 120 13.99 -0.66 5.46
C LEU A 120 13.94 0.15 4.16
N THR A 121 15.04 0.07 3.40
CA THR A 121 14.95 -0.04 1.95
C THR A 121 14.15 -1.31 1.68
N ILE A 122 12.87 -1.14 1.32
CA ILE A 122 12.03 -2.22 0.80
C ILE A 122 12.76 -2.72 -0.45
N ASN A 123 13.42 -3.86 -0.35
CA ASN A 123 14.40 -4.29 -1.36
C ASN A 123 13.88 -5.44 -2.23
N ASP A 124 12.88 -6.18 -1.77
CA ASP A 124 12.29 -7.32 -2.48
C ASP A 124 10.76 -7.35 -2.36
N ASP A 125 10.07 -7.98 -3.33
CA ASP A 125 8.61 -8.12 -3.35
C ASP A 125 8.06 -8.82 -2.09
N GLU A 126 8.86 -9.67 -1.44
CA GLU A 126 8.47 -10.39 -0.23
C GLU A 126 8.27 -9.47 0.98
N ASP A 127 9.06 -8.39 1.11
CA ASP A 127 8.85 -7.37 2.15
C ASP A 127 7.46 -6.73 1.98
N ILE A 128 7.09 -6.43 0.73
CA ILE A 128 5.81 -5.80 0.38
C ILE A 128 4.63 -6.74 0.68
N LYS A 129 4.72 -8.01 0.26
CA LYS A 129 3.67 -9.02 0.54
C LYS A 129 3.43 -9.26 2.02
N SER A 130 4.42 -9.00 2.88
CA SER A 130 4.28 -9.14 4.33
C SER A 130 3.50 -7.99 4.99
N LEU A 131 3.29 -6.87 4.29
CA LEU A 131 2.60 -5.71 4.85
C LEU A 131 1.09 -5.96 4.98
N PRO A 132 0.45 -5.52 6.08
CA PRO A 132 -0.97 -5.76 6.29
C PRO A 132 -1.82 -4.94 5.29
N MET A 133 -2.72 -5.64 4.61
CA MET A 133 -3.80 -5.05 3.81
C MET A 133 -4.73 -4.23 4.71
N ILE A 134 -4.98 -2.97 4.35
CA ILE A 134 -5.86 -2.07 5.13
C ILE A 134 -6.99 -1.44 4.33
N GLY A 135 -6.97 -1.51 2.99
CA GLY A 135 -8.01 -0.99 2.13
C GLY A 135 -7.64 -1.09 0.66
N ASP A 136 -8.35 -0.34 -0.18
CA ASP A 136 -8.08 -0.20 -1.61
C ASP A 136 -8.35 1.24 -2.10
N VAL A 137 -7.87 1.54 -3.31
CA VAL A 137 -8.07 2.79 -4.03
C VAL A 137 -8.50 2.44 -5.46
N ASN A 138 -9.69 2.90 -5.84
CA ASN A 138 -10.21 2.79 -7.19
C ASN A 138 -10.13 4.15 -7.88
N LEU A 139 -9.50 4.19 -9.06
CA LEU A 139 -9.46 5.36 -9.94
C LEU A 139 -10.28 5.06 -11.19
N PHE A 140 -11.34 5.82 -11.42
CA PHE A 140 -12.19 5.70 -12.60
C PHE A 140 -11.94 6.89 -13.54
N PHE A 141 -11.57 6.60 -14.78
CA PHE A 141 -11.24 7.59 -15.79
C PHE A 141 -12.48 7.85 -16.64
N LYS A 142 -12.92 9.12 -16.69
CA LYS A 142 -14.04 9.54 -17.51
C LYS A 142 -13.52 10.37 -18.68
N ASN A 143 -13.98 10.00 -19.88
CA ASN A 143 -13.57 10.57 -21.15
C ASN A 143 -12.08 10.33 -21.49
N GLN A 144 -11.69 10.61 -22.73
CA GLN A 144 -10.32 10.36 -23.18
C GLN A 144 -9.35 11.47 -22.75
N ARG A 145 -8.07 11.12 -22.55
CA ARG A 145 -7.03 12.12 -22.26
C ARG A 145 -6.92 13.13 -23.39
N GLY A 146 -7.13 14.41 -23.07
CA GLY A 146 -7.15 15.51 -24.04
C GLY A 146 -8.55 16.00 -24.38
N ASP A 147 -9.60 15.30 -23.92
CA ASP A 147 -10.95 15.85 -23.87
C ASP A 147 -11.01 16.99 -22.84
N PRO A 148 -11.67 18.14 -23.13
CA PRO A 148 -11.89 19.20 -22.14
C PRO A 148 -12.72 18.77 -20.93
N GLU A 149 -13.49 17.69 -21.04
CA GLU A 149 -14.30 17.10 -19.97
C GLU A 149 -13.64 15.86 -19.33
N PHE A 150 -12.32 15.66 -19.53
CA PHE A 150 -11.57 14.59 -18.86
C PHE A 150 -11.60 14.74 -17.33
N GLU A 151 -12.17 13.75 -16.66
CA GLU A 151 -12.29 13.67 -15.20
C GLU A 151 -11.69 12.34 -14.69
N VAL A 152 -11.15 12.34 -13.47
CA VAL A 152 -10.78 11.11 -12.76
C VAL A 152 -11.46 11.12 -11.40
N GLU A 153 -12.32 10.14 -11.18
CA GLU A 153 -12.97 9.91 -9.88
C GLU A 153 -12.10 8.95 -9.06
N CYS A 154 -11.98 9.23 -7.76
CA CYS A 154 -11.10 8.49 -6.85
C CYS A 154 -11.90 8.06 -5.62
N GLU A 155 -12.11 6.75 -5.49
CA GLU A 155 -12.74 6.14 -4.33
C GLU A 155 -11.67 5.47 -3.46
N VAL A 156 -11.80 5.63 -2.15
CA VAL A 156 -10.89 5.04 -1.16
C VAL A 156 -11.71 4.36 -0.09
N MET A 157 -11.51 3.06 0.09
CA MET A 157 -12.07 2.29 1.20
C MET A 157 -10.96 1.88 2.15
N ILE A 158 -11.28 1.85 3.45
CA ILE A 158 -10.40 1.36 4.51
C ILE A 158 -11.18 0.35 5.36
N ALA A 159 -10.74 -0.91 5.32
CA ALA A 159 -11.33 -2.04 6.04
C ALA A 159 -10.47 -2.52 7.23
N GLY A 160 -9.19 -2.15 7.25
CA GLY A 160 -8.23 -2.59 8.28
C GLY A 160 -8.45 -1.89 9.63
N SER A 161 -8.63 -2.67 10.70
CA SER A 161 -8.74 -2.18 12.08
C SER A 161 -7.39 -1.79 12.73
N CYS A 162 -6.27 -1.91 12.02
CA CYS A 162 -4.91 -1.54 12.46
C CYS A 162 -4.64 -0.02 12.51
N LEU A 163 -5.67 0.78 12.77
CA LEU A 163 -5.62 2.25 12.78
C LEU A 163 -5.28 2.98 14.10
N PRO A 164 -4.93 2.36 15.26
CA PRO A 164 -4.58 3.14 16.45
C PRO A 164 -3.22 3.87 16.36
N PHE A 165 -2.45 3.69 15.28
CA PHE A 165 -1.09 4.24 15.13
C PHE A 165 -0.87 5.14 13.89
N LEU A 166 -1.89 5.40 13.07
CA LEU A 166 -1.76 6.25 11.87
C LEU A 166 -2.16 7.72 12.08
N PHE A 167 -2.62 8.07 13.29
CA PHE A 167 -3.15 9.40 13.65
C PHE A 167 -2.56 9.98 14.96
N CYS A 168 -1.37 9.52 15.37
CA CYS A 168 -0.71 10.00 16.59
C CYS A 168 0.67 10.61 16.30
#